data_AF-A0A379VWJ4-F1
#
_entry.id   AF-A0A379VWJ4-F1
#
_cell.length_a   1.000
_cell.length_b   1.000
_cell.length_c   1.000
_cell.angle_alpha   90.00
_cell.angle_beta   90.00
_cell.angle_gamma   90.00
#
_symmetry.space_group_name_H-M   'P 1'
#
loop_
_entity.id
_entity.type
_entity.pdbx_description
1 polymer ?
#
loop_
_entity_poly.entity_id
_entity_poly.type
_entity_poly.pdbx_seq_one_letter_code
_entity_poly.pdbx_strand_id
1 'polypeptide(L)'
;MKKTPELAAKLAAEAIERDPWAAQVSQLSLPKLVEQVALNAWKEQNGNAVCLHLRSTQRHLNSSGAQQKLAQALSDLTGTTVELTIVEDDNPAVRTPLEWRQAIYEEKLAQARESIIADNNIQTLRRFFDAELDEESIRPI
;
A
#
# COMPACT_ATOMS: atom_id res chain seq x y z
N MET A 1 14.52 -13.64 6.46
CA MET A 1 14.51 -12.81 5.24
C MET A 1 13.77 -11.53 5.57
N LYS A 2 14.49 -10.45 5.90
CA LYS A 2 13.88 -9.19 6.37
C LYS A 2 13.61 -8.31 5.14
N LYS A 3 12.34 -8.15 4.75
CA LYS A 3 11.92 -7.00 3.93
C LYS A 3 12.25 -5.76 4.78
N THR A 4 13.23 -4.95 4.36
CA THR A 4 13.64 -3.75 5.09
C THR A 4 12.44 -2.82 5.21
N PRO A 5 12.09 -2.31 6.41
CA PRO A 5 10.93 -1.44 6.59
C PRO A 5 10.99 -0.19 5.72
N GLU A 6 12.20 0.27 5.37
CA GLU A 6 12.43 1.40 4.47
C GLU A 6 11.89 1.16 3.05
N LEU A 7 12.08 -0.05 2.51
CA LEU A 7 11.55 -0.37 1.18
C LEU A 7 10.02 -0.44 1.20
N ALA A 8 9.44 -0.99 2.26
CA ALA A 8 7.99 -1.03 2.42
C ALA A 8 7.39 0.38 2.53
N ALA A 9 8.09 1.31 3.19
CA ALA A 9 7.69 2.71 3.28
C ALA A 9 7.78 3.42 1.92
N LYS A 10 8.86 3.22 1.15
CA LYS A 10 8.99 3.77 -0.22
C LYS A 10 7.85 3.27 -1.14
N LEU A 11 7.58 1.97 -1.12
CA LEU A 11 6.46 1.40 -1.89
C LEU A 11 5.10 1.92 -1.43
N ALA A 12 4.92 2.13 -0.13
CA ALA A 12 3.70 2.72 0.40
C ALA A 12 3.50 4.15 -0.07
N ALA A 13 4.56 4.97 -0.11
CA ALA A 13 4.51 6.33 -0.64
C ALA A 13 4.09 6.35 -2.12
N GLU A 14 4.66 5.48 -2.95
CA GLU A 14 4.24 5.39 -4.36
C GLU A 14 2.82 4.84 -4.54
N ALA A 15 2.38 3.93 -3.67
CA ALA A 15 1.00 3.46 -3.67
C ALA A 15 0.05 4.60 -3.28
N ILE A 16 0.44 5.46 -2.34
CA ILE A 16 -0.31 6.67 -1.94
C ILE A 16 -0.44 7.65 -3.12
N GLU A 17 0.60 7.83 -3.93
CA GLU A 17 0.54 8.69 -5.12
C GLU A 17 -0.34 8.13 -6.24
N ARG A 18 -0.36 6.80 -6.40
CA ARG A 18 -1.15 6.12 -7.46
C ARG A 18 -2.60 5.88 -7.07
N ASP A 19 -2.86 5.61 -5.78
CA ASP A 19 -4.16 5.22 -5.27
C ASP A 19 -4.68 6.23 -4.22
N PRO A 20 -5.77 6.94 -4.50
CA PRO A 20 -6.33 7.93 -3.58
C PRO A 20 -6.79 7.28 -2.27
N TRP A 21 -7.18 6.00 -2.29
CA TRP A 21 -7.57 5.30 -1.08
C TRP A 21 -6.37 5.07 -0.15
N ALA A 22 -5.23 4.60 -0.67
CA ALA A 22 -3.98 4.50 0.08
C ALA A 22 -3.57 5.85 0.69
N ALA A 23 -3.74 6.95 -0.05
CA ALA A 23 -3.50 8.30 0.46
C ALA A 23 -4.41 8.65 1.65
N GLN A 24 -5.71 8.37 1.53
CA GLN A 24 -6.65 8.57 2.63
C GLN A 24 -6.26 7.73 3.84
N VAL A 25 -5.98 6.44 3.68
CA VAL A 25 -5.58 5.56 4.78
C VAL A 25 -4.31 6.04 5.47
N SER A 26 -3.36 6.62 4.73
CA SER A 26 -2.14 7.17 5.33
C SER A 26 -2.36 8.50 6.06
N GLN A 27 -3.36 9.29 5.66
CA GLN A 27 -3.76 10.52 6.37
C GLN A 27 -4.58 10.19 7.62
N LEU A 28 -5.41 9.16 7.54
CA LEU A 28 -6.16 8.64 8.68
C LEU A 28 -5.17 7.94 9.62
N SER A 29 -4.87 8.55 10.76
CA SER A 29 -4.04 7.91 11.80
C SER A 29 -4.82 6.78 12.49
N LEU A 30 -4.94 5.65 11.80
CA LEU A 30 -5.71 4.49 12.24
C LEU A 30 -4.85 3.57 13.12
N PRO A 31 -5.45 2.92 14.14
CA PRO A 31 -4.75 1.88 14.88
C PRO A 31 -4.44 0.69 13.95
N LYS A 32 -3.33 0.01 14.24
CA LYS A 32 -2.75 -1.06 13.39
C LYS A 32 -3.75 -2.10 12.87
N LEU A 33 -4.70 -2.53 13.69
CA LEU A 33 -5.75 -3.48 13.26
C LEU A 33 -6.65 -2.90 12.16
N VAL A 34 -7.08 -1.65 12.33
CA VAL A 34 -8.00 -0.95 11.43
C VAL A 34 -7.28 -0.54 10.16
N GLU A 35 -6.03 -0.10 10.29
CA GLU A 35 -5.12 0.13 9.16
C GLU A 35 -4.98 -1.15 8.33
N GLN A 36 -4.75 -2.32 8.95
CA GLN A 36 -4.66 -3.58 8.21
C GLN A 36 -5.95 -3.91 7.44
N VAL A 37 -7.14 -3.67 8.01
CA VAL A 37 -8.40 -3.85 7.29
C VAL A 37 -8.47 -2.92 6.08
N ALA A 38 -8.12 -1.64 6.26
CA ALA A 38 -8.13 -0.66 5.19
C ALA A 38 -7.11 -0.98 4.07
N LEU A 39 -5.94 -1.51 4.43
CA LEU A 39 -4.89 -1.89 3.47
C LEU A 39 -5.23 -3.15 2.67
N ASN A 40 -5.99 -4.07 3.26
CA ASN A 40 -6.46 -5.31 2.60
C ASN A 40 -7.83 -5.15 1.95
N ALA A 41 -8.39 -3.94 1.95
CA ALA A 41 -9.65 -3.61 1.30
C ALA A 41 -9.44 -2.48 0.30
N TRP A 42 -10.19 -2.53 -0.80
CA TRP A 42 -10.26 -1.42 -1.74
C TRP A 42 -11.52 -0.62 -1.47
N LYS A 43 -11.45 0.69 -1.71
CA LYS A 43 -12.55 1.60 -1.44
C LYS A 43 -13.37 1.84 -2.71
N GLU A 44 -14.64 1.54 -2.61
CA GLU A 44 -15.68 1.98 -3.53
C GLU A 44 -16.44 3.14 -2.90
N GLN A 45 -16.56 4.26 -3.60
CA GLN A 45 -17.32 5.42 -3.11
C GLN A 45 -18.52 5.67 -4.02
N ASN A 46 -19.71 5.51 -3.45
CA ASN A 46 -20.98 5.78 -4.12
C ASN A 46 -21.64 6.99 -3.47
N GLY A 47 -21.18 8.18 -3.86
CA GLY A 47 -21.63 9.44 -3.28
C GLY A 47 -21.21 9.53 -1.81
N ASN A 48 -22.19 9.37 -0.91
CA ASN A 48 -22.02 9.47 0.54
C ASN A 48 -21.87 8.10 1.25
N ALA A 49 -22.07 7.01 0.51
CA ALA A 49 -21.84 5.65 0.97
C ALA A 49 -20.44 5.18 0.51
N VAL A 50 -19.71 4.55 1.42
CA VAL A 50 -18.40 3.96 1.13
C VAL A 50 -18.48 2.46 1.37
N CYS A 51 -18.23 1.68 0.32
CA CYS A 51 -18.14 0.24 0.39
C CYS A 51 -16.66 -0.16 0.36
N LEU A 52 -16.17 -0.74 1.45
CA LEU A 52 -14.86 -1.36 1.52
C LEU A 52 -14.99 -2.82 1.14
N HIS A 53 -14.33 -3.17 0.07
CA HIS A 53 -14.29 -4.50 -0.48
C HIS A 53 -13.04 -5.20 0.05
N LEU A 54 -13.22 -5.93 1.14
CA LEU A 54 -12.17 -6.65 1.84
C LEU A 54 -11.99 -8.03 1.21
N ARG A 55 -10.74 -8.44 0.99
CA ARG A 55 -10.43 -9.80 0.56
C ARG A 55 -10.93 -10.82 1.58
N SER A 56 -11.60 -11.87 1.15
CA SER A 56 -12.18 -12.88 2.06
C SER A 56 -11.11 -13.55 2.92
N THR A 57 -9.88 -13.65 2.39
CA THR A 57 -8.70 -14.14 3.11
C THR A 57 -8.42 -13.35 4.42
N GLN A 58 -8.81 -12.07 4.47
CA GLN A 58 -8.64 -11.18 5.61
C GLN A 58 -9.94 -10.91 6.38
N ARG A 59 -11.03 -11.65 6.12
CA ARG A 59 -12.32 -11.52 6.82
C ARG A 59 -12.17 -11.52 8.35
N HIS A 60 -11.24 -12.28 8.90
CA HIS A 60 -10.99 -12.34 10.34
C HIS A 60 -10.48 -11.02 10.95
N LEU A 61 -9.90 -10.13 10.14
CA LEU A 61 -9.53 -8.77 10.54
C LEU A 61 -10.73 -7.84 10.58
N ASN A 62 -11.79 -8.16 9.81
CA ASN A 62 -13.04 -7.42 9.84
C ASN A 62 -13.73 -7.65 11.18
N SER A 63 -13.92 -6.57 11.93
CA SER A 63 -14.64 -6.56 13.19
C SER A 63 -15.53 -5.33 13.22
N SER A 64 -16.70 -5.41 13.85
CA SER A 64 -17.61 -4.27 13.93
C SER A 64 -16.96 -3.03 14.54
N GLY A 65 -16.05 -3.20 15.50
CA GLY A 65 -15.26 -2.11 16.08
C GLY A 65 -14.23 -1.51 15.10
N ALA A 66 -13.66 -2.31 14.20
CA ALA A 66 -12.76 -1.82 13.16
C ALA A 66 -13.53 -1.03 12.10
N GLN A 67 -14.68 -1.56 11.66
CA GLN A 67 -15.59 -0.87 10.75
C GLN A 67 -16.03 0.48 11.32
N GLN A 68 -16.51 0.53 12.57
CA GLN A 68 -16.93 1.78 13.20
C GLN A 68 -15.81 2.81 13.28
N LYS A 69 -14.59 2.40 13.66
CA LYS A 69 -13.44 3.30 13.71
C LYS A 69 -13.08 3.86 12.33
N LEU A 70 -13.07 3.01 11.31
CA LEU A 70 -12.83 3.43 9.93
C LEU A 70 -13.90 4.40 9.45
N ALA A 71 -15.18 4.11 9.72
CA ALA A 71 -16.31 4.95 9.34
C ALA A 71 -16.22 6.33 9.99
N GLN A 72 -15.90 6.37 11.28
CA GLN A 72 -15.72 7.61 12.03
C GLN A 72 -14.54 8.42 11.49
N ALA A 73 -13.41 7.77 11.22
CA ALA A 73 -12.23 8.43 10.68
C ALA A 73 -12.47 8.98 9.27
N LEU A 74 -13.18 8.23 8.43
CA LEU A 74 -13.63 8.67 7.11
C LEU A 74 -14.59 9.86 7.18
N SER A 75 -15.53 9.81 8.12
CA SER A 75 -16.50 10.89 8.32
C SER A 75 -15.82 12.17 8.79
N ASP A 76 -14.83 12.05 9.68
CA ASP A 76 -14.01 13.17 10.16
C ASP A 76 -13.19 13.80 9.02
N LEU A 77 -12.57 12.96 8.19
CA LEU A 77 -11.77 13.40 7.03
C LEU A 77 -12.62 14.09 5.95
N THR A 78 -13.82 13.59 5.68
CA THR A 78 -14.71 14.13 4.63
C THR A 78 -15.63 15.25 5.16
N GLY A 79 -15.70 15.45 6.47
CA GLY A 79 -16.58 16.42 7.12
C GLY A 79 -18.08 16.11 6.99
N THR A 80 -18.45 14.91 6.53
CA THR A 80 -19.83 14.45 6.36
C THR A 80 -19.98 13.04 6.92
N THR A 81 -21.18 12.66 7.37
CA THR A 81 -21.47 11.30 7.84
C THR A 81 -21.30 10.31 6.69
N VAL A 82 -20.24 9.50 6.72
CA VAL A 82 -19.98 8.46 5.72
C VAL A 82 -20.59 7.14 6.17
N GLU A 83 -21.44 6.55 5.33
CA GLU A 83 -21.96 5.21 5.58
C GLU A 83 -20.96 4.16 5.09
N LEU A 84 -20.15 3.64 6.01
CA LEU A 84 -19.18 2.61 5.71
C LEU A 84 -19.78 1.21 5.80
N THR A 85 -19.72 0.47 4.70
CA THR A 85 -20.04 -0.97 4.64
C THR A 85 -18.80 -1.75 4.26
N ILE A 86 -18.49 -2.83 4.98
CA ILE A 86 -17.42 -3.75 4.58
C ILE A 86 -18.09 -4.98 3.96
N VAL A 87 -17.78 -5.25 2.70
CA VAL A 87 -18.23 -6.42 1.97
C VAL A 87 -17.03 -7.30 1.63
N GLU A 88 -17.27 -8.60 1.52
CA GLU A 88 -16.23 -9.54 1.11
C GLU A 88 -16.21 -9.61 -0.42
N ASP A 89 -15.08 -9.23 -0.99
CA ASP A 89 -14.90 -9.19 -2.44
C ASP A 89 -13.46 -9.55 -2.80
N ASP A 90 -13.33 -10.68 -3.46
CA ASP A 90 -12.07 -11.20 -3.99
C ASP A 90 -11.90 -10.85 -5.47
N ASN A 91 -12.59 -9.81 -5.95
CA ASN A 91 -12.47 -9.39 -7.34
C ASN A 91 -11.09 -8.75 -7.56
N PRO A 92 -10.26 -9.34 -8.45
CA PRO A 92 -8.94 -8.78 -8.76
C PRO A 92 -9.01 -7.57 -9.69
N ALA A 93 -10.20 -7.16 -10.15
CA ALA A 93 -10.37 -5.99 -11.04
C ALA A 93 -9.86 -4.70 -10.40
N VAL A 94 -10.01 -4.55 -9.08
CA VAL A 94 -9.50 -3.39 -8.32
C VAL A 94 -8.48 -3.89 -7.31
N ARG A 95 -7.32 -3.22 -7.26
CA ARG A 95 -6.25 -3.55 -6.33
C ARG A 95 -6.43 -2.82 -5.01
N THR A 96 -6.22 -3.53 -3.91
CA THR A 96 -6.12 -2.95 -2.57
C THR A 96 -4.80 -2.17 -2.42
N PRO A 97 -4.69 -1.25 -1.44
CA PRO A 97 -3.45 -0.56 -1.16
C PRO A 97 -2.26 -1.50 -0.92
N LEU A 98 -2.50 -2.65 -0.28
CA LEU A 98 -1.47 -3.66 -0.06
C LEU A 98 -1.02 -4.31 -1.39
N GLU A 99 -1.96 -4.61 -2.28
CA GLU A 99 -1.66 -5.14 -3.61
C GLU A 99 -0.95 -4.11 -4.49
N TRP A 100 -1.28 -2.82 -4.39
CA TRP A 100 -0.55 -1.76 -5.07
C TRP A 100 0.92 -1.74 -4.68
N ARG A 101 1.24 -1.85 -3.38
CA ARG A 101 2.64 -1.95 -2.92
C ARG A 101 3.37 -3.14 -3.53
N GLN A 102 2.70 -4.28 -3.66
CA GLN A 102 3.26 -5.49 -4.24
C GLN A 102 3.43 -5.36 -5.76
N ALA A 103 2.45 -4.79 -6.46
CA ALA A 103 2.50 -4.54 -7.90
C ALA A 103 3.63 -3.56 -8.27
N ILE A 104 3.80 -2.48 -7.52
CA ILE A 104 4.90 -1.52 -7.71
C ILE A 104 6.26 -2.20 -7.47
N TYR A 105 6.34 -3.07 -6.45
CA TYR A 105 7.57 -3.83 -6.20
C TYR A 105 7.93 -4.75 -7.35
N GLU A 106 6.95 -5.50 -7.88
CA GLU A 106 7.16 -6.37 -9.05
C GLU A 106 7.50 -5.57 -10.31
N GLU A 107 6.86 -4.42 -10.53
CA GLU A 107 7.18 -3.49 -11.62
C GLU A 107 8.64 -3.02 -11.54
N LYS A 108 9.10 -2.59 -10.36
CA LYS A 108 10.50 -2.21 -10.15
C LYS A 108 11.47 -3.38 -10.33
N LEU A 109 11.10 -4.58 -9.88
CA LEU A 109 11.93 -5.77 -10.04
C LEU A 109 12.05 -6.16 -11.53
N ALA A 110 10.95 -6.10 -12.28
CA ALA A 110 10.92 -6.35 -13.71
C ALA A 110 11.75 -5.30 -14.45
N GLN A 111 11.57 -4.01 -14.14
CA GLN A 111 12.36 -2.92 -14.72
C GLN A 111 13.86 -3.09 -14.43
N ALA A 112 14.24 -3.41 -13.20
CA ALA A 112 15.64 -3.67 -12.84
C ALA A 112 16.20 -4.87 -13.64
N ARG A 113 15.42 -5.94 -13.79
CA ARG A 113 15.82 -7.13 -14.56
C ARG A 113 15.96 -6.84 -16.05
N GLU A 114 15.03 -6.11 -16.66
CA GLU A 114 15.11 -5.68 -18.05
C GLU A 114 16.28 -4.74 -18.28
N SER A 115 16.53 -3.82 -17.33
CA SER A 115 17.68 -2.91 -17.39
C SER A 115 19.00 -3.69 -17.35
N ILE A 116 19.13 -4.69 -16.48
CA ILE A 116 20.31 -5.58 -16.41
C ILE A 116 20.52 -6.36 -17.72
N ILE A 117 19.44 -6.79 -18.38
CA ILE A 117 19.52 -7.56 -19.64
C ILE A 117 19.80 -6.64 -20.84
N ALA A 118 19.24 -5.43 -20.86
CA ALA A 118 19.43 -4.45 -21.92
C ALA A 118 20.81 -3.77 -21.86
N ASP A 119 21.51 -3.89 -20.73
CA ASP A 119 22.75 -3.18 -20.50
C ASP A 119 24.02 -3.96 -20.90
N ASN A 120 24.49 -3.68 -22.11
CA ASN A 120 25.92 -3.41 -22.37
C ASN A 120 26.31 -1.95 -22.00
N ASN A 121 25.41 -1.17 -21.38
CA ASN A 121 25.54 0.25 -21.01
C ASN A 121 25.50 0.48 -19.47
N ILE A 122 25.84 -0.53 -18.64
CA ILE A 122 25.84 -0.47 -17.16
C ILE A 122 26.87 0.57 -16.65
N GLN A 123 26.59 1.86 -16.72
CA GLN A 123 27.30 2.88 -15.94
C GLN A 123 26.36 3.91 -15.31
N THR A 124 25.19 4.14 -15.92
CA THR A 124 24.25 5.16 -15.42
C THR A 124 23.31 4.63 -14.34
N LEU A 125 22.86 3.37 -14.42
CA LEU A 125 21.87 2.83 -13.46
C LEU A 125 22.43 2.66 -12.04
N ARG A 126 23.75 2.47 -11.92
CA ARG A 126 24.46 2.45 -10.63
C ARG A 126 24.31 3.74 -9.83
N ARG A 127 23.98 4.85 -10.48
CA ARG A 127 23.92 6.18 -9.85
C ARG A 127 22.53 6.57 -9.34
N PHE A 128 21.48 5.89 -9.81
CA PHE A 128 20.09 6.15 -9.39
C PHE A 128 19.64 5.29 -8.21
N PHE A 129 20.28 4.14 -7.99
CA PHE A 129 20.06 3.29 -6.81
C PHE A 129 21.00 3.63 -5.63
N ASP A 130 21.87 4.64 -5.79
CA ASP A 130 22.90 5.05 -4.83
C ASP A 130 22.44 6.21 -3.92
N ALA A 131 21.18 6.16 -3.48
CA ALA A 131 20.71 7.02 -2.40
C ALA A 131 20.27 6.09 -1.24
N GLU A 132 21.27 5.85 -0.37
CA GLU A 132 21.34 4.95 0.79
C GLU A 132 21.60 3.47 0.50
N LEU A 133 22.76 3.17 -0.09
CA LEU A 133 23.61 2.08 0.38
C LEU A 133 24.61 2.71 1.34
N ASP A 134 24.42 2.53 2.64
CA ASP A 134 25.37 2.98 3.65
C ASP A 134 26.76 2.37 3.36
N GLU A 135 27.71 3.23 3.05
CA GLU A 135 29.06 2.92 2.58
C GLU A 135 30.03 2.49 3.70
N GLU A 136 29.55 2.09 4.90
CA GLU A 136 30.43 1.82 6.06
C GLU A 136 30.54 0.34 6.51
N SER A 137 30.25 -0.64 5.66
CA SER A 137 30.50 -2.04 6.08
C SER A 137 31.19 -2.92 5.04
N ILE A 138 32.18 -2.36 4.36
CA ILE A 138 33.34 -3.15 3.94
C ILE A 138 34.21 -3.39 5.17
N ARG A 139 34.21 -4.62 5.69
CA ARG A 139 35.44 -5.19 6.24
C ARG A 139 35.63 -6.63 5.75
N PRO A 140 36.83 -6.98 5.28
CA PRO A 140 37.19 -8.34 4.97
C PRO A 140 37.42 -9.13 6.28
N ILE A 141 37.42 -10.46 6.13
CA ILE A 141 37.84 -11.50 7.09
C ILE A 141 38.79 -11.06 8.21
#